data_AF-A0A936T2E5-F1
#
_entry.id   AF-A0A936T2E5-F1
#
_cell.length_a   1.000
_cell.length_b   1.000
_cell.length_c   1.000
_cell.angle_alpha   90.00
_cell.angle_beta   90.00
_cell.angle_gamma   90.00
#
_symmetry.space_group_name_H-M   'P 1'
#
loop_
_entity.id
_entity.type
_entity.pdbx_description
1 polymer ?
#
loop_
_entity_poly.entity_id
_entity_poly.type
_entity_poly.pdbx_seq_one_letter_code
_entity_poly.pdbx_strand_id
1 'polypeptide(L)'
;MRSTVEALVRGAGCATETGIRSCNPLADKKGMEDIACGWHEPGERGNVRVEDHCAVCQLFGSQVLASHVRITDLMVAPDERRRGRPPVEIRDGVAIDRDLRVAASGRKYDFEVVSPGVRFNFEVFVENPKPWLMGLLLIGFEQLIDGYTALGGFTSRGLGRVNLTWSEMTIVGARDLLDGKPGELLQGDALEERFKTYRQALAARAAKGDG
;
A
#
# COMPACT_ATOMS: atom_id res chain seq x y z
N MET A 1 -1.76 1.24 3.42
CA MET A 1 -1.65 1.42 1.95
C MET A 1 -2.85 0.84 1.22
N ARG A 2 -3.09 -0.48 1.24
CA ARG A 2 -4.29 -1.07 0.59
C ARG A 2 -5.59 -0.37 0.99
N SER A 3 -5.86 -0.26 2.29
CA SER A 3 -7.06 0.41 2.83
C SER A 3 -7.19 1.87 2.39
N THR A 4 -6.08 2.60 2.30
CA THR A 4 -6.06 3.97 1.77
C THR A 4 -6.50 4.01 0.31
N VAL A 5 -5.95 3.12 -0.52
CA VAL A 5 -6.32 3.01 -1.94
C VAL A 5 -7.79 2.58 -2.10
N GLU A 6 -8.27 1.66 -1.26
CA GLU A 6 -9.70 1.28 -1.22
C GLU A 6 -10.60 2.49 -0.95
N ALA A 7 -10.27 3.31 0.05
CA ALA A 7 -11.02 4.50 0.40
C ALA A 7 -11.02 5.55 -0.73
N LEU A 8 -9.86 5.80 -1.34
CA LEU A 8 -9.72 6.71 -2.47
C LEU A 8 -10.56 6.26 -3.67
N VAL A 9 -10.45 4.99 -4.04
CA VAL A 9 -11.18 4.43 -5.19
C VAL A 9 -12.70 4.44 -4.95
N ARG A 10 -13.16 4.21 -3.71
CA ARG A 10 -14.59 4.34 -3.37
C ARG A 10 -15.09 5.77 -3.48
N GLY A 11 -14.28 6.74 -3.06
CA GLY A 11 -14.63 8.16 -3.10
C GLY A 11 -14.49 8.79 -4.49
N ALA A 12 -13.71 8.19 -5.39
CA ALA A 12 -13.42 8.74 -6.71
C ALA A 12 -14.63 8.79 -7.66
N GLY A 13 -15.66 7.96 -7.42
CA GLY A 13 -16.89 7.97 -8.21
C GLY A 13 -16.68 7.63 -9.70
N CYS A 14 -15.60 6.93 -10.06
CA CYS A 14 -15.33 6.55 -11.44
C CYS A 14 -16.44 5.64 -12.00
N ALA A 15 -16.76 5.81 -13.29
CA ALA A 15 -17.75 4.98 -13.96
C ALA A 15 -17.36 3.49 -13.97
N THR A 16 -18.36 2.60 -14.02
CA THR A 16 -18.16 1.16 -13.79
C THR A 16 -17.24 0.51 -14.85
N GLU A 17 -17.33 0.96 -16.09
CA GLU A 17 -16.54 0.52 -17.25
C GLU A 17 -15.04 0.84 -17.14
N THR A 18 -14.68 1.79 -16.27
CA THR A 18 -13.28 2.08 -15.94
C THR A 18 -12.64 0.94 -15.16
N GLY A 19 -13.43 0.08 -14.51
CA GLY A 19 -12.94 -0.96 -13.61
C GLY A 19 -12.20 -0.42 -12.37
N ILE A 20 -12.10 0.90 -12.20
CA ILE A 20 -11.51 1.57 -11.04
C ILE A 20 -12.57 1.58 -9.95
N ARG A 21 -12.73 0.42 -9.31
CA ARG A 21 -13.65 0.20 -8.20
C ARG A 21 -12.97 -0.58 -7.08
N SER A 22 -13.58 -0.55 -5.89
CA SER A 22 -13.18 -1.36 -4.75
C SER A 22 -14.39 -2.19 -4.29
N CYS A 23 -14.22 -3.50 -4.15
CA CYS A 23 -15.22 -4.32 -3.47
C CYS A 23 -15.18 -4.06 -1.95
N ASN A 24 -16.17 -4.54 -1.22
CA ASN A 24 -16.13 -4.69 0.22
C ASN A 24 -15.38 -5.98 0.61
N PRO A 25 -14.12 -5.90 1.08
CA PRO A 25 -13.34 -7.09 1.42
C PRO A 25 -13.85 -7.80 2.68
N LEU A 26 -14.75 -7.17 3.45
CA LEU A 26 -15.33 -7.72 4.68
C LEU A 26 -16.71 -8.34 4.46
N ALA A 27 -17.25 -8.30 3.24
CA ALA A 27 -18.56 -8.86 2.94
C ALA A 27 -18.50 -10.40 2.89
N ASP A 28 -19.52 -11.07 3.41
CA ASP A 28 -19.70 -12.52 3.35
C ASP A 28 -20.70 -12.93 2.25
N LYS A 29 -20.60 -14.17 1.76
CA LYS A 29 -21.68 -14.75 0.95
C LYS A 29 -22.86 -15.04 1.86
N LYS A 30 -23.75 -14.06 2.10
CA LYS A 30 -25.18 -14.29 2.34
C LYS A 30 -25.99 -12.99 2.22
N GLY A 31 -26.50 -12.75 1.01
CA GLY A 31 -27.64 -11.87 0.77
C GLY A 31 -27.35 -10.37 0.72
N MET A 32 -27.34 -9.85 -0.52
CA MET A 32 -27.46 -8.45 -0.97
C MET A 32 -26.22 -7.54 -1.05
N GLU A 33 -26.19 -6.84 -2.20
CA GLU A 33 -25.47 -5.63 -2.66
C GLU A 33 -23.94 -5.52 -2.52
N ASP A 34 -23.34 -6.00 -1.44
CA ASP A 34 -21.90 -5.90 -1.20
C ASP A 34 -21.24 -7.28 -1.29
N ILE A 35 -20.60 -7.58 -2.43
CA ILE A 35 -19.87 -8.85 -2.60
C ILE A 35 -18.36 -8.59 -2.55
N ALA A 36 -17.66 -9.33 -1.70
CA ALA A 36 -16.21 -9.44 -1.73
C ALA A 36 -15.79 -10.20 -3.01
N CYS A 37 -15.30 -9.49 -4.03
CA CYS A 37 -14.94 -10.14 -5.31
C CYS A 37 -13.84 -11.19 -5.18
N GLY A 38 -13.10 -11.21 -4.06
CA GLY A 38 -12.03 -12.16 -3.80
C GLY A 38 -12.42 -13.34 -2.90
N TRP A 39 -13.71 -13.51 -2.60
CA TRP A 39 -14.20 -14.58 -1.73
C TRP A 39 -14.27 -15.92 -2.47
N HIS A 40 -13.98 -17.02 -1.76
CA HIS A 40 -14.19 -18.39 -2.27
C HIS A 40 -14.62 -19.34 -1.16
N GLU A 41 -15.25 -20.45 -1.55
CA GLU A 41 -15.52 -21.56 -0.64
C GLU A 41 -14.23 -22.37 -0.44
N PRO A 42 -13.81 -22.62 0.81
CA PRO A 42 -12.68 -23.49 1.08
C PRO A 42 -12.87 -24.86 0.40
N GLY A 43 -11.90 -25.27 -0.41
CA GLY A 43 -11.94 -26.53 -1.14
C GLY A 43 -12.51 -26.43 -2.56
N GLU A 44 -13.11 -25.31 -2.94
CA GLU A 44 -13.52 -25.04 -4.32
C GLU A 44 -12.42 -24.27 -5.07
N ARG A 45 -12.05 -24.75 -6.26
CA ARG A 45 -11.20 -24.01 -7.20
C ARG A 45 -12.05 -23.53 -8.36
N GLY A 46 -12.45 -22.27 -8.32
CA GLY A 46 -13.12 -21.60 -9.43
C GLY A 46 -12.14 -21.16 -10.52
N ASN A 47 -12.63 -20.99 -11.75
CA ASN A 47 -11.89 -20.27 -12.77
C ASN A 47 -11.91 -18.77 -12.43
N VAL A 48 -10.74 -18.20 -12.16
CA VAL A 48 -10.57 -16.80 -11.75
C VAL A 48 -10.17 -15.97 -12.96
N ARG A 49 -10.98 -14.98 -13.33
CA ARG A 49 -10.64 -14.00 -14.37
C ARG A 49 -10.25 -12.69 -13.70
N VAL A 50 -9.01 -12.25 -13.90
CA VAL A 50 -8.45 -11.05 -13.25
C VAL A 50 -9.32 -9.81 -13.49
N GLU A 51 -9.86 -9.68 -14.69
CA GLU A 51 -10.69 -8.56 -15.13
C GLU A 51 -12.00 -8.40 -14.35
N ASP A 52 -12.53 -9.48 -13.76
CA ASP A 52 -13.79 -9.47 -13.01
C ASP A 52 -13.60 -8.92 -11.57
N HIS A 53 -12.35 -8.81 -11.11
CA HIS A 53 -12.01 -8.29 -9.79
C HIS A 53 -11.89 -6.77 -9.78
N CYS A 54 -12.15 -6.18 -8.62
CA CYS A 54 -11.95 -4.75 -8.41
C CYS A 54 -10.47 -4.36 -8.56
N ALA A 55 -10.17 -3.10 -8.89
CA ALA A 55 -8.81 -2.61 -9.13
C ALA A 55 -7.86 -2.88 -7.95
N VAL A 56 -8.38 -2.77 -6.72
CA VAL A 56 -7.61 -3.05 -5.49
C VAL A 56 -7.23 -4.51 -5.40
N CYS A 57 -8.15 -5.45 -5.67
CA CYS A 57 -7.85 -6.88 -5.67
C CYS A 57 -6.92 -7.26 -6.83
N GLN A 58 -7.03 -6.60 -8.00
CA GLN A 58 -6.08 -6.79 -9.08
C GLN A 58 -4.66 -6.40 -8.66
N LEU A 59 -4.49 -5.26 -7.95
CA LEU A 59 -3.17 -4.79 -7.51
C LEU A 59 -2.63 -5.58 -6.29
N PHE A 60 -3.40 -5.61 -5.21
CA PHE A 60 -2.99 -6.13 -3.90
C PHE A 60 -3.37 -7.60 -3.65
N GLY A 61 -3.97 -8.26 -4.64
CA GLY A 61 -4.41 -9.64 -4.53
C GLY A 61 -5.68 -9.82 -3.67
N SER A 62 -6.11 -11.08 -3.59
CA SER A 62 -7.20 -11.56 -2.75
C SER A 62 -7.00 -13.06 -2.44
N GLN A 63 -7.98 -13.73 -1.84
CA GLN A 63 -7.85 -15.17 -1.56
C GLN A 63 -7.80 -16.03 -2.83
N VAL A 64 -8.30 -15.50 -3.95
CA VAL A 64 -8.35 -16.21 -5.25
C VAL A 64 -7.41 -15.63 -6.30
N LEU A 65 -6.81 -14.47 -6.03
CA LEU A 65 -5.98 -13.74 -6.99
C LEU A 65 -4.63 -13.37 -6.35
N ALA A 66 -3.53 -13.76 -7.01
CA ALA A 66 -2.20 -13.36 -6.58
C ALA A 66 -2.02 -11.85 -6.66
N SER A 67 -1.29 -11.26 -5.70
CA SER A 67 -0.94 -9.84 -5.76
C SER A 67 0.17 -9.60 -6.79
N HIS A 68 0.10 -8.47 -7.48
CA HIS A 68 1.24 -7.97 -8.26
C HIS A 68 2.33 -7.37 -7.37
N VAL A 69 2.02 -6.99 -6.12
CA VAL A 69 2.89 -6.17 -5.27
C VAL A 69 3.39 -6.98 -4.08
N ARG A 70 4.71 -7.01 -3.90
CA ARG A 70 5.36 -7.56 -2.71
C ARG A 70 6.27 -6.50 -2.08
N ILE A 71 5.99 -6.17 -0.83
CA ILE A 71 6.80 -5.28 0.00
C ILE A 71 7.66 -6.17 0.91
N THR A 72 8.97 -6.00 0.90
CA THR A 72 9.89 -6.76 1.77
C THR A 72 9.98 -6.14 3.16
N ASP A 73 10.60 -6.86 4.10
CA ASP A 73 10.91 -6.31 5.41
C ASP A 73 11.85 -5.10 5.29
N LEU A 74 11.46 -4.01 5.94
CA LEU A 74 12.24 -2.77 5.96
C LEU A 74 13.40 -2.92 6.94
N MET A 75 14.56 -3.28 6.42
CA MET A 75 15.76 -3.46 7.24
C MET A 75 16.37 -2.11 7.60
N VAL A 76 16.84 -1.94 8.85
CA VAL A 76 17.59 -0.73 9.26
C VAL A 76 18.72 -0.46 8.27
N ALA A 77 18.81 0.78 7.80
CA ALA A 77 19.78 1.18 6.79
C ALA A 77 21.23 0.86 7.25
N PRO A 78 22.12 0.41 6.36
CA PRO A 78 23.46 -0.05 6.75
C PRO A 78 24.29 1.00 7.50
N ASP A 79 24.12 2.27 7.17
CA ASP A 79 24.78 3.39 7.82
C ASP A 79 24.20 3.69 9.22
N GLU A 80 22.90 3.52 9.43
CA GLU A 80 22.32 3.56 10.78
C GLU A 80 22.77 2.37 11.64
N ARG A 81 22.85 1.16 11.07
CA ARG A 81 23.37 -0.02 11.79
C ARG A 81 24.81 0.16 12.27
N ARG A 82 25.66 0.84 11.49
CA ARG A 82 27.05 1.14 11.87
C ARG A 82 27.14 2.07 13.09
N ARG A 83 26.11 2.87 13.37
CA ARG A 83 26.03 3.75 14.53
C ARG A 83 25.58 3.03 15.81
N GLY A 84 25.16 1.76 15.71
CA GLY A 84 24.74 0.92 16.83
C GLY A 84 23.30 0.45 16.70
N ARG A 85 22.69 0.08 17.84
CA ARG A 85 21.28 -0.28 17.90
C ARG A 85 20.43 0.97 17.61
N PRO A 86 19.40 0.89 16.75
CA PRO A 86 18.48 2.01 16.56
C PRO A 86 17.93 2.50 17.90
N PRO A 87 17.94 3.82 18.15
CA PRO A 87 17.38 4.37 19.37
C PRO A 87 15.89 4.05 19.46
N VAL A 88 15.48 3.53 20.62
CA VAL A 88 14.09 3.25 20.98
C VAL A 88 13.75 4.14 22.17
N GLU A 89 12.63 4.86 22.07
CA GLU A 89 12.05 5.65 23.14
C GLU A 89 10.94 4.86 23.83
N ILE A 90 10.86 4.97 25.15
CA ILE A 90 9.69 4.54 25.91
C ILE A 90 8.77 5.76 26.07
N ARG A 91 7.51 5.62 25.68
CA ARG A 91 6.49 6.68 25.85
C ARG A 91 5.38 6.23 26.78
N ASP A 92 4.99 7.11 27.68
CA ASP A 92 3.93 6.87 28.66
C ASP A 92 2.55 7.21 28.06
N GLY A 93 1.59 6.33 28.28
CA GLY A 93 0.17 6.56 28.01
C GLY A 93 -0.64 6.51 29.31
N VAL A 94 -1.58 7.46 29.46
CA VAL A 94 -2.54 7.47 30.58
C VAL A 94 -3.95 7.43 30.02
N ALA A 95 -4.77 6.48 30.49
CA ALA A 95 -6.21 6.53 30.23
C ALA A 95 -6.88 7.53 31.18
N ILE A 96 -7.61 8.49 30.65
CA ILE A 96 -8.38 9.47 31.44
C ILE A 96 -9.82 8.97 31.53
N ASP A 97 -10.33 8.87 32.76
CA ASP A 97 -11.74 8.64 33.01
C ASP A 97 -12.51 9.93 32.68
N ARG A 98 -13.46 9.86 31.73
CA ARG A 98 -14.17 11.05 31.25
C ARG A 98 -15.17 11.60 32.26
N ASP A 99 -15.72 10.73 33.11
CA ASP A 99 -16.73 11.10 34.09
C ASP A 99 -16.06 11.68 35.34
N LEU A 100 -14.97 11.04 35.79
CA LEU A 100 -14.23 11.46 36.97
C LEU A 100 -13.18 12.55 36.65
N ARG A 101 -12.84 12.76 35.38
CA ARG A 101 -11.76 13.65 34.89
C ARG A 101 -10.40 13.41 35.56
N VAL A 102 -10.18 12.20 36.05
CA VAL A 102 -8.94 11.74 36.68
C VAL A 102 -8.28 10.67 35.82
N ALA A 103 -6.99 10.42 36.06
CA ALA A 103 -6.35 9.23 35.51
C ALA A 103 -7.09 7.98 36.00
N ALA A 104 -7.54 7.14 35.07
CA ALA A 104 -8.18 5.89 35.40
C ALA A 104 -7.16 4.99 36.12
N SER A 105 -7.47 4.62 37.37
CA SER A 105 -6.59 3.83 38.22
C SER A 105 -6.15 2.55 37.51
N GLY A 106 -4.84 2.25 37.56
CA GLY A 106 -4.26 1.04 36.96
C GLY A 106 -4.19 1.03 35.42
N ARG A 107 -4.50 2.13 34.73
CA ARG A 107 -4.47 2.23 33.26
C ARG A 107 -3.35 3.10 32.70
N LYS A 108 -2.22 3.18 33.41
CA LYS A 108 -0.96 3.64 32.85
C LYS A 108 -0.33 2.48 32.07
N TYR A 109 0.16 2.75 30.87
CA TYR A 109 0.93 1.78 30.09
C TYR A 109 2.03 2.51 29.36
N ASP A 110 3.15 1.81 29.19
CA ASP A 110 4.30 2.32 28.46
C ASP A 110 4.41 1.54 27.14
N PHE A 111 4.84 2.22 26.07
CA PHE A 111 5.06 1.58 24.79
C PHE A 111 6.37 2.05 24.16
N GLU A 112 7.04 1.13 23.49
CA GLU A 112 8.29 1.39 22.79
C GLU A 112 8.00 1.95 21.39
N VAL A 113 8.75 2.98 21.02
CA VAL A 113 8.71 3.57 19.66
C VAL A 113 10.13 3.71 19.14
N VAL A 114 10.32 3.49 17.84
CA VAL A 114 11.57 3.83 17.17
C VAL A 114 11.67 5.36 17.13
N SER A 115 12.81 5.91 17.57
CA SER A 115 13.01 7.36 17.56
C SER A 115 12.88 7.94 16.14
N PRO A 116 12.32 9.15 15.98
CA PRO A 116 12.27 9.83 14.69
C PRO A 116 13.66 9.97 14.06
N GLY A 117 13.73 9.85 12.74
CA GLY A 117 14.96 10.01 11.96
C GLY A 117 15.74 8.71 11.70
N VAL A 118 15.35 7.60 12.31
CA VAL A 118 15.90 6.27 11.95
C VAL A 118 15.50 5.92 10.52
N ARG A 119 16.48 5.53 9.70
CA ARG A 119 16.28 5.16 8.30
C ARG A 119 16.25 3.65 8.11
N PHE A 120 15.40 3.23 7.17
CA PHE A 120 15.23 1.85 6.76
C PHE A 120 15.35 1.76 5.24
N ASN A 121 15.89 0.64 4.76
CA ASN A 121 15.86 0.29 3.35
C ASN A 121 14.48 -0.23 2.99
N PHE A 122 13.92 0.30 1.91
CA PHE A 122 12.58 -0.02 1.45
C PHE A 122 12.64 -0.53 0.02
N GLU A 123 12.08 -1.73 -0.20
CA GLU A 123 12.01 -2.33 -1.54
C GLU A 123 10.59 -2.81 -1.83
N VAL A 124 10.17 -2.59 -3.07
CA VAL A 124 8.87 -3.03 -3.58
C VAL A 124 9.11 -3.77 -4.88
N PHE A 125 8.68 -5.03 -4.93
CA PHE A 125 8.67 -5.83 -6.13
C PHE A 125 7.28 -5.76 -6.74
N VAL A 126 7.22 -5.48 -8.04
CA VAL A 126 5.96 -5.49 -8.78
C VAL A 126 6.06 -6.38 -10.01
N GLU A 127 5.23 -7.42 -10.07
CA GLU A 127 5.29 -8.46 -11.10
C GLU A 127 4.19 -8.26 -12.13
N ASN A 128 4.54 -7.97 -13.40
CA ASN A 128 3.60 -7.84 -14.52
C ASN A 128 2.34 -6.97 -14.27
N PRO A 129 2.43 -5.77 -13.68
CA PRO A 129 1.28 -4.92 -13.47
C PRO A 129 0.81 -4.27 -14.77
N LYS A 130 -0.50 -4.02 -14.91
CA LYS A 130 -1.00 -3.10 -15.94
C LYS A 130 -0.50 -1.66 -15.61
N PRO A 131 -0.10 -0.82 -16.58
CA PRO A 131 0.45 0.51 -16.29
C PRO A 131 -0.44 1.41 -15.43
N TRP A 132 -1.77 1.32 -15.58
CA TRP A 132 -2.71 2.09 -14.75
C TRP A 132 -2.79 1.57 -13.30
N LEU A 133 -2.52 0.27 -13.06
CA LEU A 133 -2.39 -0.28 -11.70
C LEU A 133 -1.12 0.22 -11.02
N MET A 134 -0.03 0.43 -11.78
CA MET A 134 1.16 1.13 -11.25
C MET A 134 0.84 2.57 -10.85
N GLY A 135 0.04 3.29 -11.64
CA GLY A 135 -0.44 4.62 -11.26
C GLY A 135 -1.21 4.59 -9.94
N LEU A 136 -2.06 3.58 -9.75
CA LEU A 136 -2.84 3.40 -8.52
C LEU A 136 -1.94 3.07 -7.31
N LEU A 137 -0.90 2.26 -7.53
CA LEU A 137 0.12 1.96 -6.52
C LEU A 137 0.87 3.22 -6.08
N LEU A 138 1.29 4.05 -7.05
CA LEU A 138 1.99 5.31 -6.77
C LEU A 138 1.15 6.26 -5.93
N ILE A 139 -0.15 6.42 -6.24
CA ILE A 139 -1.06 7.21 -5.40
C ILE A 139 -1.05 6.68 -3.95
N GLY A 140 -1.08 5.36 -3.77
CA GLY A 140 -0.99 4.74 -2.44
C GLY A 140 0.27 5.13 -1.66
N PHE A 141 1.42 5.26 -2.34
CA PHE A 141 2.67 5.73 -1.75
C PHE A 141 2.71 7.25 -1.56
N GLU A 142 2.11 8.03 -2.45
CA GLU A 142 1.98 9.49 -2.29
C GLU A 142 1.18 9.83 -1.03
N GLN A 143 0.08 9.10 -0.75
CA GLN A 143 -0.66 9.29 0.51
C GLN A 143 0.20 9.03 1.76
N LEU A 144 1.18 8.12 1.65
CA LEU A 144 2.14 7.85 2.72
C LEU A 144 3.18 8.97 2.84
N ILE A 145 3.72 9.45 1.71
CA ILE A 145 4.68 10.56 1.63
C ILE A 145 4.07 11.86 2.18
N ASP A 146 2.85 12.18 1.77
CA ASP A 146 2.14 13.40 2.17
C ASP A 146 1.65 13.34 3.63
N GLY A 147 1.73 12.16 4.26
CA GLY A 147 1.33 11.92 5.64
C GLY A 147 -0.19 11.80 5.86
N TYR A 148 -0.97 11.61 4.79
CA TYR A 148 -2.39 11.26 4.88
C TYR A 148 -2.60 9.82 5.38
N THR A 149 -1.62 8.94 5.12
CA THR A 149 -1.57 7.58 5.66
C THR A 149 -0.38 7.46 6.61
N ALA A 150 -0.62 6.92 7.79
CA ALA A 150 0.43 6.61 8.76
C ALA A 150 0.66 5.09 8.86
N LEU A 151 1.87 4.68 9.24
CA LEU A 151 2.27 3.29 9.42
C LEU A 151 2.22 2.84 10.88
N GLY A 152 1.77 1.61 11.11
CA GLY A 152 1.82 0.98 12.42
C GLY A 152 0.68 1.38 13.36
N GLY A 153 0.91 1.23 14.66
CA GLY A 153 -0.05 1.52 15.73
C GLY A 153 0.00 2.97 16.23
N PHE A 154 -1.02 3.37 16.99
CA PHE A 154 -1.13 4.70 17.62
C PHE A 154 -1.00 5.89 16.65
N THR A 155 -1.40 5.70 15.39
CA THR A 155 -1.36 6.73 14.35
C THR A 155 -2.21 7.96 14.70
N SER A 156 -3.35 7.75 15.38
CA SER A 156 -4.21 8.84 15.90
C SER A 156 -3.56 9.68 17.00
N ARG A 157 -2.38 9.27 17.51
CA ARG A 157 -1.61 9.98 18.55
C ARG A 157 -0.31 10.56 18.02
N GLY A 158 -0.19 10.70 16.70
CA GLY A 158 0.96 11.34 16.04
C GLY A 158 2.12 10.41 15.70
N LEU A 159 1.99 9.09 15.89
CA LEU A 159 2.99 8.12 15.42
C LEU A 159 2.77 7.73 13.96
N GLY A 160 3.78 7.09 13.36
CA GLY A 160 3.65 6.45 12.06
C GLY A 160 3.82 7.36 10.85
N ARG A 161 4.20 8.63 11.05
CA ARG A 161 4.61 9.51 9.95
C ARG A 161 5.99 9.08 9.45
N VAL A 162 6.14 9.00 8.14
CA VAL A 162 7.40 8.63 7.49
C VAL A 162 7.69 9.59 6.35
N ASN A 163 8.98 9.73 6.03
CA ASN A 163 9.40 10.31 4.76
C ASN A 163 9.86 9.14 3.89
N LEU A 164 9.33 9.04 2.67
CA LEU A 164 9.71 8.03 1.70
C LEU A 164 10.33 8.73 0.50
N THR A 165 11.45 8.18 0.02
CA THR A 165 12.15 8.69 -1.17
C THR A 165 12.53 7.51 -2.05
N TRP A 166 12.19 7.60 -3.33
CA TRP A 166 12.61 6.62 -4.32
C TRP A 166 14.00 6.95 -4.82
N SER A 167 14.94 6.01 -4.71
CA SER A 167 16.30 6.18 -5.23
C SER A 167 16.43 5.65 -6.65
N GLU A 168 15.80 4.51 -6.93
CA GLU A 168 15.91 3.82 -8.21
C GLU A 168 14.74 2.86 -8.47
N MET A 169 14.59 2.49 -9.75
CA MET A 169 13.73 1.41 -10.20
C MET A 169 14.51 0.55 -11.19
N THR A 170 14.47 -0.76 -11.03
CA THR A 170 14.98 -1.69 -12.04
C THR A 170 13.81 -2.39 -12.73
N ILE A 171 13.76 -2.33 -14.05
CA ILE A 171 12.75 -3.01 -14.88
C ILE A 171 13.42 -4.19 -15.59
N VAL A 172 12.84 -5.37 -15.48
CA VAL A 172 13.36 -6.57 -16.15
C VAL A 172 12.24 -7.24 -16.93
N GLY A 173 12.40 -7.40 -18.24
CA GLY A 173 11.46 -8.13 -19.08
C GLY A 173 11.67 -9.65 -18.98
N ALA A 174 10.61 -10.42 -19.27
CA ALA A 174 10.71 -11.88 -19.32
C ALA A 174 11.78 -12.37 -20.31
N ARG A 175 11.91 -11.68 -21.46
CA ARG A 175 12.95 -12.01 -22.45
C ARG A 175 14.35 -11.70 -21.93
N ASP A 176 14.53 -10.59 -21.21
CA ASP A 176 15.83 -10.21 -20.63
C ASP A 176 16.29 -11.25 -19.60
N LEU A 177 15.36 -11.74 -18.76
CA LEU A 177 15.64 -12.83 -17.82
C LEU A 177 16.09 -14.11 -18.54
N LEU A 178 15.40 -14.51 -19.62
CA LEU A 178 15.76 -15.70 -20.41
C LEU A 178 17.10 -15.54 -21.14
N ASP A 179 17.42 -14.33 -21.58
CA ASP A 179 18.66 -14.00 -22.28
C ASP A 179 19.82 -13.71 -21.31
N GLY A 180 19.58 -13.67 -19.99
CA GLY A 180 20.58 -13.32 -18.98
C GLY A 180 21.04 -11.85 -19.02
N LYS A 181 20.20 -10.95 -19.53
CA LYS A 181 20.49 -9.51 -19.63
C LYS A 181 20.18 -8.80 -18.31
N PRO A 182 20.95 -7.76 -17.94
CA PRO A 182 20.63 -6.94 -16.79
C PRO A 182 19.32 -6.16 -17.01
N GLY A 183 18.66 -5.78 -15.92
CA GLY A 183 17.51 -4.90 -15.97
C GLY A 183 17.86 -3.48 -16.40
N GLU A 184 16.86 -2.76 -16.93
CA GLU A 184 16.91 -1.32 -17.14
C GLU A 184 16.84 -0.60 -15.79
N LEU A 185 17.93 0.04 -15.39
CA LEU A 185 18.01 0.86 -14.18
C LEU A 185 17.57 2.30 -14.48
N LEU A 186 16.58 2.79 -13.74
CA LEU A 186 16.08 4.16 -13.79
C LEU A 186 16.39 4.88 -12.48
N GLN A 187 16.96 6.09 -12.58
CA GLN A 187 17.32 6.96 -11.46
C GLN A 187 17.04 8.43 -11.84
N GLY A 188 16.88 9.30 -10.85
CA GLY A 188 16.68 10.74 -11.05
C GLY A 188 15.52 11.06 -12.01
N ASP A 189 15.75 11.93 -12.99
CA ASP A 189 14.72 12.38 -13.93
C ASP A 189 14.08 11.23 -14.71
N ALA A 190 14.84 10.18 -15.07
CA ALA A 190 14.30 9.04 -15.80
C ALA A 190 13.29 8.23 -14.96
N LEU A 191 13.51 8.15 -13.65
CA LEU A 191 12.57 7.54 -12.72
C LEU A 191 11.29 8.38 -12.59
N GLU A 192 11.43 9.70 -12.47
CA GLU A 192 10.30 10.62 -12.38
C GLU A 192 9.44 10.62 -13.65
N GLU A 193 10.08 10.62 -14.82
CA GLU A 193 9.38 10.48 -16.10
C GLU A 193 8.62 9.15 -16.17
N ARG A 194 9.23 8.05 -15.72
CA ARG A 194 8.53 6.76 -15.65
C ARG A 194 7.30 6.83 -14.74
N PHE A 195 7.40 7.44 -13.55
CA PHE A 195 6.24 7.64 -12.68
C PHE A 195 5.15 8.50 -13.32
N LYS A 196 5.51 9.56 -14.06
CA LYS A 196 4.54 10.37 -14.82
C LYS A 196 3.76 9.52 -15.83
N THR A 197 4.41 8.61 -16.55
CA THR A 197 3.71 7.72 -17.51
C THR A 197 2.69 6.82 -16.82
N TYR A 198 2.98 6.30 -15.62
CA TYR A 198 2.02 5.49 -14.86
C TYR A 198 0.83 6.30 -14.36
N ARG A 199 1.06 7.54 -13.92
CA ARG A 199 -0.03 8.47 -13.54
C ARG A 199 -0.92 8.81 -14.73
N GLN A 200 -0.33 9.10 -15.89
CA GLN A 200 -1.06 9.34 -17.13
C GLN A 200 -1.89 8.13 -17.56
N ALA A 201 -1.35 6.92 -17.43
CA ALA A 201 -2.09 5.69 -17.72
C ALA A 201 -3.31 5.49 -16.80
N LEU A 202 -3.18 5.83 -15.51
CA LEU A 202 -4.31 5.82 -14.58
C LEU A 202 -5.35 6.88 -14.94
N ALA A 203 -4.93 8.12 -15.19
CA ALA A 203 -5.84 9.21 -15.58
C ALA A 203 -6.60 8.88 -16.87
N ALA A 204 -5.90 8.35 -17.88
CA ALA A 204 -6.50 7.88 -19.12
C ALA A 204 -7.48 6.71 -18.90
N ARG A 205 -7.25 5.84 -17.92
CA ARG A 205 -8.19 4.77 -17.56
C ARG A 205 -9.44 5.30 -16.87
N ALA A 206 -9.28 6.30 -15.99
CA ALA A 206 -10.39 6.95 -15.30
C ALA A 206 -11.31 7.72 -16.26
N ALA A 207 -10.74 8.40 -17.25
CA ALA A 207 -11.51 9.18 -18.24
C ALA A 207 -12.33 8.32 -19.23
N LYS A 208 -12.16 6.99 -19.27
CA LYS A 208 -12.84 6.11 -20.26
C LYS A 208 -14.35 5.97 -20.06
N GLY A 209 -14.93 6.51 -18.99
CA GLY A 209 -16.37 6.45 -18.72
C GLY A 209 -17.04 7.81 -18.54
N ASP A 210 -16.35 8.90 -18.87
CA ASP A 210 -16.89 10.27 -18.79
C ASP A 210 -17.53 10.73 -20.12
N GLY A 211 -17.87 9.80 -21.03
CA GLY A 211 -18.35 10.06 -22.39
C GLY A 211 -19.56 9.23 -22.81
#